data_AF-A0A7V3JNF1-F1
#
_entry.id   AF-A0A7V3JNF1-F1
#
_cell.length_a   1.000
_cell.length_b   1.000
_cell.length_c   1.000
_cell.angle_alpha   90.00
_cell.angle_beta   90.00
_cell.angle_gamma   90.00
#
_symmetry.space_group_name_H-M   'P 1'
#
loop_
_entity.id
_entity.type
_entity.pdbx_description
1 polymer ?
#
loop_
_entity_poly.entity_id
_entity_poly.type
_entity_poly.pdbx_seq_one_letter_code
_entity_poly.pdbx_strand_id
1 'polypeptide(L)'
;MTEGITFRTRVHFRRGSRGRKQLCPGENAAAAAPSGRVPRVTRLMALAIRFEGLIRCGEVADQAELARLGHVTRARVTQIMNLLSLAPDIQEELLFLPPVQRGRDPLVLRDLLVIAAEPDWQRQRRRWRVLAAS
;
A
#
# COMPACT_ATOMS: atom_id res chain seq x y z
N MET A 1 -28.45 -26.00 -39.84
CA MET A 1 -28.82 -24.58 -40.03
C MET A 1 -29.19 -24.02 -38.67
N THR A 2 -28.33 -23.18 -38.10
CA THR A 2 -28.63 -22.45 -36.85
C THR A 2 -28.05 -21.06 -37.04
N GLU A 3 -28.90 -20.12 -37.41
CA GLU A 3 -28.50 -18.72 -37.58
C GLU A 3 -28.26 -18.09 -36.20
N GLY A 4 -27.04 -17.60 -35.95
CA GLY A 4 -26.66 -16.97 -34.69
C GLY A 4 -27.20 -15.55 -34.60
N ILE A 5 -27.91 -15.24 -33.50
CA ILE A 5 -28.41 -13.90 -33.19
C ILE A 5 -27.23 -12.98 -32.81
N THR A 6 -27.11 -11.83 -33.49
CA THR A 6 -26.14 -10.77 -33.17
C THR A 6 -26.86 -9.55 -32.59
N PHE A 7 -26.46 -9.07 -31.41
CA PHE A 7 -26.95 -7.79 -30.85
C PHE A 7 -25.78 -6.83 -30.55
N ARG A 8 -26.01 -5.53 -30.78
CA ARG A 8 -25.05 -4.44 -30.47
C ARG A 8 -25.43 -3.77 -29.16
N THR A 9 -24.49 -3.65 -28.23
CA THR A 9 -24.66 -2.86 -27.00
C THR A 9 -23.39 -2.07 -26.68
N ARG A 10 -23.54 -0.93 -25.99
CA ARG A 10 -22.42 -0.10 -25.53
C ARG A 10 -21.89 -0.64 -24.21
N VAL A 11 -20.61 -0.99 -24.22
CA VAL A 11 -19.89 -1.60 -23.10
C VAL A 11 -18.64 -0.80 -22.79
N HIS A 12 -18.27 -0.72 -21.52
CA HIS A 12 -16.98 -0.17 -21.11
C HIS A 12 -16.13 -1.25 -20.43
N PHE A 13 -14.82 -1.14 -20.58
CA PHE A 13 -13.87 -2.08 -19.99
C PHE A 13 -13.24 -1.45 -18.74
N ARG A 14 -13.51 -2.02 -17.57
CA ARG A 14 -12.82 -1.67 -16.33
C ARG A 14 -11.60 -2.57 -16.15
N ARG A 15 -10.49 -2.04 -15.64
CA ARG A 15 -9.36 -2.87 -15.19
C ARG A 15 -9.65 -3.39 -13.77
N GLY A 16 -9.87 -4.69 -13.64
CA GLY A 16 -9.95 -5.39 -12.37
C GLY A 16 -8.56 -5.65 -11.75
N SER A 17 -8.52 -6.37 -10.63
CA SER A 17 -7.25 -6.74 -10.00
C SER A 17 -6.36 -7.55 -10.98
N ARG A 18 -5.05 -7.30 -10.93
CA ARG A 18 -4.03 -7.94 -11.81
C ARG A 18 -4.22 -7.69 -13.31
N GLY A 19 -4.84 -6.56 -13.70
CA GLY A 19 -4.89 -6.14 -15.11
C GLY A 19 -5.96 -6.83 -15.96
N ARG A 20 -6.81 -7.68 -15.36
CA ARG A 20 -7.92 -8.33 -16.06
C ARG A 20 -8.94 -7.28 -16.50
N LYS A 21 -9.23 -7.21 -17.80
CA LYS A 21 -10.30 -6.35 -18.33
C LYS A 21 -11.65 -7.00 -17.99
N GLN A 22 -12.51 -6.28 -17.29
CA GLN A 22 -13.90 -6.65 -17.02
C GLN A 22 -14.81 -5.82 -17.92
N LEU A 23 -15.72 -6.50 -18.61
CA LEU A 23 -16.76 -5.88 -19.42
C LEU A 23 -17.90 -5.47 -18.49
N CYS A 24 -18.15 -4.18 -18.36
CA CYS A 24 -19.25 -3.65 -17.56
C CYS A 24 -20.27 -2.98 -18.52
N PRO A 25 -21.57 -3.28 -18.38
CA PRO A 25 -22.62 -2.58 -19.14
C PRO A 25 -22.78 -1.14 -18.60
N GLY A 26 -23.02 -0.17 -19.47
CA GLY A 26 -23.30 1.23 -19.10
C GLY A 26 -22.19 2.24 -19.44
N GLU A 27 -22.43 3.51 -19.12
CA GLU A 27 -21.51 4.64 -19.39
C GLU A 27 -20.51 4.85 -18.24
N ASN A 28 -19.27 5.24 -18.57
CA ASN A 28 -18.15 5.22 -17.63
C ASN A 28 -18.16 6.40 -16.66
N ALA A 29 -18.65 6.21 -15.43
CA ALA A 29 -18.68 7.21 -14.36
C ALA A 29 -17.30 7.53 -13.73
N ALA A 30 -16.20 7.35 -14.45
CA ALA A 30 -14.83 7.48 -13.94
C ALA A 30 -14.27 8.92 -13.92
N ALA A 31 -15.05 9.94 -14.32
CA ALA A 31 -14.54 11.30 -14.49
C ALA A 31 -14.33 12.09 -13.18
N ALA A 32 -14.81 11.61 -12.03
CA ALA A 32 -14.81 12.37 -10.76
C ALA A 32 -13.91 11.79 -9.64
N ALA A 33 -13.17 10.70 -9.89
CA ALA A 33 -12.29 10.14 -8.88
C ALA A 33 -10.96 10.94 -8.83
N PRO A 34 -10.42 11.26 -7.63
CA PRO A 34 -9.12 11.90 -7.51
C PRO A 34 -8.08 11.09 -8.27
N SER A 35 -7.31 11.78 -9.13
CA SER A 35 -6.29 11.15 -9.96
C SER A 35 -5.13 10.67 -9.09
N GLY A 36 -4.85 9.37 -9.16
CA GLY A 36 -3.69 8.74 -8.50
C GLY A 36 -4.04 7.70 -7.44
N ARG A 37 -3.08 6.82 -7.14
CA ARG A 37 -3.19 5.76 -6.14
C ARG A 37 -2.35 6.09 -4.91
N VAL A 38 -2.89 5.85 -3.71
CA VAL A 38 -2.11 5.94 -2.46
C VAL A 38 -0.87 5.03 -2.55
N PRO A 39 0.35 5.54 -2.27
CA PRO A 39 1.55 4.72 -2.28
C PRO A 39 1.42 3.49 -1.38
N ARG A 40 2.01 2.36 -1.78
CA ARG A 40 1.92 1.14 -0.96
C ARG A 40 2.57 1.34 0.40
N VAL A 41 3.70 2.04 0.48
CA VAL A 41 4.42 2.27 1.73
C VAL A 41 3.60 3.08 2.72
N THR A 42 2.83 4.08 2.26
CA THR A 42 1.85 4.83 3.07
C THR A 42 0.82 3.90 3.71
N ARG A 43 0.24 2.98 2.94
CA ARG A 43 -0.70 1.99 3.46
C ARG A 43 -0.06 1.04 4.48
N LEU A 44 1.22 0.69 4.30
CA LEU A 44 1.94 -0.17 5.24
C LEU A 44 2.28 0.57 6.53
N MET A 45 2.65 1.85 6.47
CA MET A 45 2.89 2.69 7.64
C MET A 45 1.62 2.82 8.48
N ALA A 46 0.49 3.17 7.84
CA ALA A 46 -0.81 3.24 8.51
C ALA A 46 -1.21 1.88 9.12
N LEU A 47 -0.92 0.77 8.43
CA LEU A 47 -1.19 -0.57 8.95
C LEU A 47 -0.32 -0.90 10.17
N ALA A 48 0.96 -0.49 10.18
CA ALA A 48 1.85 -0.68 11.32
C ALA A 48 1.32 0.05 12.57
N ILE A 49 0.89 1.30 12.42
CA ILE A 49 0.29 2.09 13.51
C ILE A 49 -0.99 1.43 14.01
N ARG A 50 -1.86 0.95 13.11
CA ARG A 50 -3.07 0.22 13.49
C ARG A 50 -2.74 -1.06 14.26
N PHE A 51 -1.76 -1.83 13.79
CA PHE A 51 -1.34 -3.07 14.45
C PHE A 51 -0.77 -2.83 15.85
N GLU A 52 0.04 -1.79 16.01
CA GLU A 52 0.50 -1.36 17.34
C GLU A 52 -0.68 -1.02 18.25
N GLY A 53 -1.66 -0.27 17.74
CA GLY A 53 -2.88 0.05 18.49
C GLY A 53 -3.66 -1.19 18.95
N LEU A 54 -3.89 -2.15 18.04
CA LEU A 54 -4.58 -3.41 18.37
C LEU A 54 -3.86 -4.21 19.45
N ILE A 55 -2.52 -4.28 19.37
CA ILE A 55 -1.70 -4.98 20.37
C ILE A 55 -1.75 -4.24 21.71
N ARG A 56 -1.59 -2.91 21.69
CA ARG A 56 -1.58 -2.08 22.90
C ARG A 56 -2.92 -2.10 23.63
N CYS A 57 -4.03 -2.16 22.91
CA CYS A 57 -5.38 -2.25 23.49
C CYS A 57 -5.77 -3.69 23.90
N GLY A 58 -4.93 -4.69 23.61
CA GLY A 58 -5.21 -6.10 23.93
C GLY A 58 -6.26 -6.76 23.04
N GLU A 59 -6.70 -6.12 21.94
CA GLU A 59 -7.60 -6.72 20.95
C GLU A 59 -6.92 -7.84 20.17
N VAL A 60 -5.59 -7.77 20.04
CA VAL A 60 -4.73 -8.80 19.47
C VAL A 60 -3.56 -9.04 20.40
N ALA A 61 -3.26 -10.28 20.75
CA ALA A 61 -2.24 -10.62 21.73
C ALA A 61 -0.83 -10.28 21.26
N ASP A 62 -0.51 -10.58 20.00
CA ASP A 62 0.86 -10.40 19.47
C ASP A 62 0.93 -10.35 17.93
N GLN A 63 2.15 -10.16 17.41
CA GLN A 63 2.42 -10.18 15.97
C GLN A 63 2.15 -11.55 15.30
N ALA A 64 2.23 -12.66 16.05
CA ALA A 64 1.95 -13.98 15.50
C ALA A 64 0.45 -14.18 15.28
N GLU A 65 -0.39 -13.63 16.15
CA GLU A 65 -1.83 -13.57 15.97
C GLU A 65 -2.23 -12.68 14.80
N LEU A 66 -1.63 -11.49 14.66
CA LEU A 66 -1.81 -10.65 13.48
C LEU A 66 -1.49 -11.40 12.18
N ALA A 67 -0.43 -12.22 12.17
CA ALA A 67 -0.05 -13.01 11.02
C ALA A 67 -1.11 -14.06 10.66
N ARG A 68 -1.64 -14.76 11.68
CA ARG A 68 -2.71 -15.76 11.51
C ARG A 68 -4.00 -15.11 10.99
N LEU A 69 -4.46 -14.04 11.62
CA LEU A 69 -5.67 -13.30 11.24
C LEU A 69 -5.55 -12.66 9.84
N GLY A 70 -4.36 -12.17 9.51
CA GLY A 70 -4.08 -11.57 8.21
C GLY A 70 -3.78 -12.57 7.09
N HIS A 71 -3.72 -13.88 7.38
CA HIS A 71 -3.27 -14.93 6.45
C HIS A 71 -1.94 -14.61 5.76
N VAL A 72 -1.00 -14.04 6.52
CA VAL A 72 0.36 -13.68 6.06
C VAL A 72 1.41 -14.35 6.93
N THR A 73 2.64 -14.41 6.44
CA THR A 73 3.75 -14.93 7.24
C THR A 73 4.07 -13.99 8.40
N ARG A 74 4.62 -14.54 9.50
CA ARG A 74 5.13 -13.72 10.62
C ARG A 74 6.17 -12.72 10.14
N ALA A 75 7.09 -13.15 9.28
CA ALA A 75 8.10 -12.27 8.67
C ALA A 75 7.48 -11.06 7.96
N ARG A 76 6.31 -11.23 7.31
CA ARG A 76 5.62 -10.11 6.66
C ARG A 76 5.06 -9.12 7.67
N VAL A 77 4.51 -9.59 8.79
CA VAL A 77 4.05 -8.71 9.88
C VAL A 77 5.24 -7.98 10.48
N THR A 78 6.34 -8.67 10.78
CA THR A 78 7.57 -8.06 11.30
C THR A 78 8.11 -6.96 10.38
N GLN A 79 8.15 -7.20 9.06
CA GLN A 79 8.53 -6.16 8.09
C GLN A 79 7.62 -4.92 8.15
N ILE A 80 6.33 -5.09 8.43
CA ILE A 80 5.41 -3.96 8.56
C ILE A 80 5.66 -3.24 9.87
N MET A 81 5.79 -3.98 10.98
CA MET A 81 6.01 -3.43 12.32
C MET A 81 7.34 -2.69 12.43
N ASN A 82 8.39 -3.13 11.72
CA ASN A 82 9.68 -2.46 11.70
C ASN A 82 9.62 -1.02 11.17
N LEU A 83 8.54 -0.63 10.46
CA LEU A 83 8.35 0.78 10.06
C LEU A 83 8.17 1.71 11.26
N LEU A 84 7.70 1.20 12.41
CA LEU A 84 7.56 1.97 13.65
C LEU A 84 8.92 2.34 14.28
N SER A 85 10.01 1.72 13.84
CA SER A 85 11.38 2.05 14.27
C SER A 85 11.99 3.24 13.50
N LEU A 86 11.29 3.75 12.48
CA LEU A 86 11.70 4.96 11.77
C LEU A 86 11.58 6.19 12.68
N ALA A 87 12.39 7.22 12.42
CA ALA A 87 12.26 8.50 13.09
C ALA A 87 10.85 9.08 12.89
N PRO A 88 10.23 9.72 13.90
CA PRO A 88 8.83 10.14 13.84
C PRO A 88 8.49 11.04 12.63
N ASP A 89 9.39 11.94 12.27
CA ASP A 89 9.28 12.81 11.09
C ASP A 89 9.22 12.01 9.78
N ILE A 90 10.02 10.94 9.66
CA ILE A 90 10.00 10.06 8.49
C ILE A 90 8.66 9.28 8.43
N GLN A 91 8.14 8.83 9.58
CA GLN A 91 6.84 8.16 9.63
C GLN A 91 5.72 9.08 9.15
N GLU A 92 5.73 10.35 9.57
CA GLU A 92 4.79 11.37 9.13
C GLU A 92 4.90 11.61 7.61
N GLU A 93 6.10 11.81 7.09
CA GLU A 93 6.32 11.99 5.65
C GLU A 93 5.79 10.80 4.84
N LEU A 94 5.98 9.56 5.31
CA LEU A 94 5.43 8.36 4.67
C LEU A 94 3.89 8.35 4.62
N LEU A 95 3.24 8.89 5.65
CA LEU A 95 1.77 8.98 5.72
C LEU A 95 1.21 10.02 4.74
N PHE A 96 1.96 11.10 4.49
CA PHE A 96 1.53 12.23 3.66
C PHE A 96 2.17 12.27 2.26
N LEU A 97 2.76 11.16 1.81
CA LEU A 97 3.29 11.06 0.45
C LEU A 97 2.23 11.40 -0.61
N PRO A 98 2.60 12.12 -1.69
CA PRO A 98 1.67 12.45 -2.75
C PRO A 98 1.14 11.18 -3.45
N PRO A 99 -0.11 11.20 -3.96
CA PRO A 99 -0.64 10.08 -4.73
C PRO A 99 0.21 9.75 -5.96
N VAL A 100 0.44 8.46 -6.21
CA VAL A 100 1.15 7.98 -7.39
C VAL A 100 0.26 8.13 -8.61
N GLN A 101 0.62 9.05 -9.51
CA GLN A 101 -0.17 9.36 -10.70
C GLN A 101 -0.04 8.29 -11.79
N ARG A 102 1.17 7.81 -12.05
CA ARG A 102 1.48 6.79 -13.07
C ARG A 102 2.68 5.97 -12.63
N GLY A 103 2.78 4.74 -13.11
CA GLY A 103 3.95 3.88 -12.89
C GLY A 103 3.97 3.13 -11.55
N ARG A 104 5.17 2.70 -11.16
CA ARG A 104 5.43 1.97 -9.90
C ARG A 104 5.52 2.96 -8.74
N ASP A 105 5.39 2.44 -7.52
CA ASP A 105 5.64 3.26 -6.33
C ASP A 105 7.11 3.70 -6.32
N PRO A 106 7.41 4.98 -6.05
CA PRO A 106 8.79 5.49 -6.03
C PRO A 106 9.59 4.89 -4.88
N LEU A 107 8.93 4.66 -3.74
CA LEU A 107 9.53 4.09 -2.54
C LEU A 107 9.08 2.64 -2.35
N VAL A 108 10.05 1.77 -2.07
CA VAL A 108 9.80 0.34 -1.81
C VAL A 108 10.12 0.02 -0.36
N LEU A 109 9.32 -0.89 0.22
CA LEU A 109 9.46 -1.29 1.63
C LEU A 109 10.89 -1.71 1.99
N ARG A 110 11.59 -2.43 1.10
CA ARG A 110 12.93 -2.95 1.39
C ARG A 110 13.90 -1.82 1.76
N ASP A 111 13.85 -0.70 1.03
CA ASP A 111 14.79 0.39 1.22
C ASP A 111 14.49 1.14 2.54
N LEU A 112 13.20 1.24 2.89
CA LEU A 112 12.76 1.73 4.20
C LEU A 112 13.23 0.83 5.35
N LEU A 113 13.22 -0.49 5.17
CA LEU A 113 13.68 -1.43 6.21
C LEU A 113 15.18 -1.29 6.49
N VAL A 114 15.99 -0.94 5.49
CA VAL A 114 17.42 -0.65 5.68
C VAL A 114 17.61 0.63 6.51
N ILE A 115 16.73 1.62 6.33
CA ILE A 115 16.74 2.84 7.16
C ILE A 115 16.26 2.51 8.58
N ALA A 116 15.17 1.77 8.74
CA ALA A 116 14.61 1.41 10.04
C ALA A 116 15.55 0.55 10.90
N ALA A 117 16.47 -0.18 10.28
CA ALA A 117 17.48 -0.97 10.98
C ALA A 117 18.61 -0.12 11.62
N GLU A 118 18.72 1.17 11.28
CA GLU A 118 19.70 2.08 11.87
C GLU A 118 19.19 2.65 13.20
N PRO A 119 19.84 2.40 14.35
CA PRO A 119 19.34 2.84 15.66
C PRO A 119 19.42 4.36 15.89
N ASP A 120 20.32 5.08 15.19
CA ASP A 120 20.46 6.53 15.33
C ASP A 120 19.55 7.27 14.34
N TRP A 121 18.54 7.99 14.85
CA TRP A 121 17.62 8.77 14.03
C TRP A 121 18.30 9.86 13.18
N GLN A 122 19.43 10.42 13.61
CA GLN A 122 20.18 11.36 12.77
C GLN A 122 20.78 10.67 11.55
N ARG A 123 21.26 9.43 11.69
CA ARG A 123 21.70 8.61 10.57
C ARG A 123 20.54 8.19 9.69
N GLN A 124 19.39 7.85 10.27
CA GLN A 124 18.17 7.57 9.51
C GLN A 124 17.76 8.75 8.63
N ARG A 125 17.66 9.97 9.20
CA ARG A 125 17.32 11.19 8.46
C ARG A 125 18.28 11.48 7.31
N ARG A 126 19.59 11.26 7.51
CA ARG A 126 20.58 11.41 6.42
C ARG A 126 20.32 10.43 5.28
N ARG A 127 20.08 9.15 5.59
CA ARG A 127 19.76 8.13 4.57
C ARG A 127 18.41 8.40 3.89
N TRP A 128 17.42 8.85 4.65
CA TRP A 128 16.10 9.20 4.14
C TRP A 128 16.16 10.33 3.11
N ARG A 129 16.91 11.41 3.37
CA ARG A 129 17.07 12.51 2.39
C ARG A 129 17.66 12.05 1.05
N VAL A 130 18.61 11.11 1.09
CA VAL A 130 19.20 10.54 -0.14
C VAL A 130 18.15 9.69 -0.88
N LEU A 131 17.40 8.87 -0.17
CA LEU A 131 16.37 8.01 -0.75
C LEU A 131 15.18 8.80 -1.32
N ALA A 132 14.69 9.81 -0.60
CA ALA A 132 13.54 10.62 -0.99
C ALA A 132 13.85 11.60 -2.14
N ALA A 133 15.13 11.90 -2.38
CA ALA A 133 15.57 12.71 -3.51
C ALA A 133 15.77 11.91 -4.81
N SER A 134 15.60 10.58 -4.77
CA SER A 134 15.76 9.66 -5.90
C SER A 134 14.43 9.36 -6.60
#